data_AF-A0A3D1H598-F1
#
_entry.id   AF-A0A3D1H598-F1
#
_cell.length_a   1.000
_cell.length_b   1.000
_cell.length_c   1.000
_cell.angle_alpha   90.00
_cell.angle_beta   90.00
_cell.angle_gamma   90.00
#
_symmetry.space_group_name_H-M   'P 1'
#
loop_
_entity.id
_entity.type
_entity.pdbx_description
1 polymer ?
#
loop_
_entity_poly.entity_id
_entity_poly.type
_entity_poly.pdbx_seq_one_letter_code
_entity_poly.pdbx_strand_id
1 'polypeptide(L)'
;MLNEIAKTVEIIAIPKHETNQRLSGASYVFSYHITIVNRSAHAVQLLRRHWYITDGLFGEREVEGEGVIGQQPKLKPGEKFEYESWCPLSGDYGTMNGFFTFCELQSREEFEVDVPAMVLLPKFVLN
;
A
#
# COMPACT_ATOMS: atom_id res chain seq x y z
N MET A 1 2.25 4.70 -23.70
CA MET A 1 0.85 4.99 -23.31
C MET A 1 0.58 4.53 -21.88
N LEU A 2 0.78 3.25 -21.54
CA LEU A 2 0.59 2.75 -20.17
C LEU A 2 1.47 3.40 -19.10
N ASN A 3 2.75 3.66 -19.37
CA ASN A 3 3.63 4.41 -18.45
C ASN A 3 3.13 5.84 -18.17
N GLU A 4 2.33 6.43 -19.04
CA GLU A 4 1.74 7.76 -18.79
C GLU A 4 0.48 7.65 -17.93
N ILE A 5 -0.32 6.58 -18.09
CA ILE A 5 -1.47 6.30 -17.21
C ILE A 5 -0.99 5.94 -15.79
N ALA A 6 0.05 5.11 -15.66
CA ALA A 6 0.63 4.75 -14.37
C ALA A 6 1.03 5.98 -13.54
N LYS A 7 1.62 6.99 -14.19
CA LYS A 7 1.97 8.28 -13.55
C LYS A 7 0.78 9.12 -13.10
N THR A 8 -0.43 8.80 -13.56
CA THR A 8 -1.66 9.54 -13.23
C THR A 8 -2.53 8.85 -12.18
N VAL A 9 -2.23 7.60 -11.82
CA VAL A 9 -2.82 7.00 -10.62
C VAL A 9 -1.93 7.38 -9.45
N GLU A 10 -2.44 8.22 -8.57
CA GLU A 10 -1.69 8.68 -7.40
C GLU A 10 -1.96 7.76 -6.21
N ILE A 11 -0.89 7.34 -5.54
CA ILE A 11 -0.94 6.58 -4.30
C ILE A 11 -0.36 7.43 -3.17
N ILE A 12 -1.16 7.65 -2.13
CA ILE A 12 -0.73 8.28 -0.88
C ILE A 12 -0.73 7.19 0.19
N ALA A 13 0.39 7.04 0.89
CA ALA A 13 0.59 5.99 1.88
C ALA A 13 1.08 6.61 3.20
N ILE A 14 0.29 6.49 4.26
CA ILE A 14 0.57 7.12 5.55
C ILE A 14 0.61 6.04 6.63
N PRO A 15 1.79 5.74 7.20
CA PRO A 15 1.90 4.83 8.32
C PRO A 15 1.55 5.52 9.64
N LYS A 16 1.12 4.73 10.63
CA LYS A 16 0.86 5.19 11.99
C LYS A 16 1.27 4.12 12.99
N HIS A 17 2.09 4.49 13.96
CA HIS A 17 2.38 3.62 15.10
C HIS A 17 1.18 3.60 16.08
N GLU A 18 0.67 2.40 16.35
CA GLU A 18 -0.54 2.17 17.14
C GLU A 18 -0.19 1.70 18.56
N THR A 19 0.05 2.66 19.44
CA THR A 19 0.58 2.43 20.80
C THR A 19 -0.36 1.66 21.73
N ASN A 20 -1.65 1.62 21.40
CA ASN A 20 -2.68 0.97 22.21
C ASN A 20 -3.09 -0.41 21.66
N GLN A 21 -2.47 -0.84 20.55
CA GLN A 21 -2.78 -2.12 19.91
C GLN A 21 -1.75 -3.18 20.27
N ARG A 22 -2.21 -4.41 20.45
CA ARG A 22 -1.37 -5.57 20.74
C ARG A 22 -1.79 -6.72 19.84
N LEU A 23 -0.83 -7.25 19.09
CA LEU A 23 -1.00 -8.44 18.26
C LEU A 23 -0.03 -9.51 18.76
N SER A 24 -0.51 -10.74 18.89
CA SER A 24 0.33 -11.86 19.34
C SER A 24 1.52 -12.03 18.39
N GLY A 25 2.73 -12.13 18.95
CA GLY A 25 3.96 -12.29 18.18
C GLY A 25 4.50 -10.99 17.54
N ALA A 26 3.93 -9.83 17.84
CA ALA A 26 4.45 -8.53 17.40
C ALA A 26 4.87 -7.67 18.60
N SER A 27 6.02 -7.02 18.51
CA SER A 27 6.49 -6.05 19.50
C SER A 27 5.92 -4.66 19.25
N TYR A 28 5.68 -4.31 17.99
CA TYR A 28 5.12 -3.04 17.56
C TYR A 28 4.03 -3.27 16.53
N VAL A 29 2.97 -2.49 16.62
CA VAL A 29 1.84 -2.56 15.69
C VAL A 29 1.76 -1.23 14.95
N PHE A 30 1.78 -1.29 13.62
CA PHE A 30 1.53 -0.15 12.76
C PHE A 30 0.23 -0.38 12.00
N SER A 31 -0.56 0.68 11.83
CA SER A 31 -1.53 0.74 10.75
C SER A 31 -0.97 1.58 9.61
N TYR A 32 -1.56 1.43 8.43
CA TYR A 32 -1.26 2.29 7.30
C TYR A 32 -2.56 2.63 6.56
N HIS A 33 -2.72 3.89 6.23
CA HIS A 33 -3.82 4.42 5.43
C HIS A 33 -3.34 4.62 4.00
N ILE A 34 -4.01 3.97 3.06
CA ILE A 34 -3.75 4.14 1.63
C ILE A 34 -4.91 4.92 1.01
N THR A 35 -4.58 5.97 0.26
CA THR A 35 -5.50 6.67 -0.63
C THR A 35 -5.03 6.45 -2.06
N ILE A 36 -5.93 5.94 -2.91
CA ILE A 36 -5.73 5.71 -4.33
C ILE A 36 -6.60 6.73 -5.07
N VAL A 37 -6.00 7.58 -5.91
CA VAL A 37 -6.72 8.58 -6.70
C VAL A 37 -6.48 8.33 -8.18
N ASN A 38 -7.54 8.08 -8.94
CA ASN A 38 -7.44 7.98 -10.39
C ASN A 38 -7.46 9.39 -11.01
N ARG A 39 -6.29 9.94 -11.36
CA ARG A 39 -6.19 11.22 -12.08
C ARG A 39 -6.07 11.04 -13.60
N SER A 40 -6.22 9.81 -14.10
CA SER A 40 -6.23 9.53 -15.53
C SER A 40 -7.58 9.92 -16.15
N ALA A 41 -7.63 10.00 -17.48
CA ALA A 41 -8.88 10.14 -18.23
C ALA A 41 -9.62 8.82 -18.43
N HIS A 42 -9.08 7.71 -17.93
CA HIS A 42 -9.55 6.35 -18.17
C HIS A 42 -10.08 5.71 -16.90
N ALA A 43 -10.98 4.74 -17.02
CA ALA A 43 -11.45 3.98 -15.87
C ALA A 43 -10.47 2.82 -15.60
N VAL A 44 -10.06 2.66 -14.35
CA VAL A 44 -9.05 1.66 -13.95
C VAL A 44 -9.59 0.77 -12.84
N GLN A 45 -9.09 -0.46 -12.74
CA GLN A 45 -9.43 -1.39 -11.67
C GLN A 45 -8.16 -1.90 -10.99
N LEU A 46 -8.11 -1.81 -9.66
CA LEU A 46 -7.04 -2.47 -8.89
C LEU A 46 -7.28 -3.98 -8.92
N LEU A 47 -6.25 -4.74 -9.29
CA LEU A 47 -6.31 -6.19 -9.39
C LEU A 47 -5.58 -6.88 -8.24
N ARG A 48 -4.34 -6.48 -7.97
CA ARG A 48 -3.44 -7.14 -7.01
C ARG A 48 -2.51 -6.15 -6.34
N ARG A 49 -1.95 -6.58 -5.22
CA ARG A 49 -0.94 -5.85 -4.45
C ARG A 49 0.30 -6.71 -4.27
N HIS A 50 1.46 -6.07 -4.26
CA HIS A 50 2.73 -6.67 -3.87
C HIS A 50 3.40 -5.76 -2.86
N TRP A 51 3.76 -6.29 -1.70
CA TRP A 51 4.47 -5.56 -0.65
C TRP A 51 5.83 -6.17 -0.39
N TYR A 52 6.84 -5.32 -0.28
CA TYR A 52 8.13 -5.59 0.32
C TYR A 52 8.12 -5.00 1.72
N ILE A 53 8.34 -5.84 2.73
CA ILE A 53 8.28 -5.45 4.14
C ILE A 53 9.62 -5.82 4.77
N THR A 54 10.37 -4.83 5.20
CA THR A 54 11.60 -5.04 5.99
C THR A 54 11.26 -4.88 7.47
N ASP A 55 11.54 -5.94 8.24
CA ASP A 55 11.53 -5.93 9.69
C ASP A 55 12.97 -5.88 10.19
N GLY A 56 13.30 -4.94 11.08
CA GLY A 56 14.66 -4.78 11.59
C GLY A 56 15.23 -6.01 12.30
N LEU A 57 14.38 -6.91 12.80
CA LEU A 57 14.80 -8.14 13.46
C LEU A 57 14.87 -9.35 12.51
N PHE A 58 13.92 -9.45 11.58
CA PHE A 58 13.75 -10.66 10.75
C PHE A 58 14.12 -10.48 9.27
N GLY A 59 14.54 -9.28 8.86
CA GLY A 59 14.90 -8.98 7.49
C GLY A 59 13.68 -8.73 6.61
N GLU A 60 13.83 -8.97 5.30
CA GLU A 60 12.79 -8.70 4.31
C GLU A 60 11.85 -9.89 4.12
N ARG A 61 10.57 -9.59 3.92
CA ARG A 61 9.54 -10.53 3.47
C ARG A 61 8.63 -9.89 2.45
N GLU A 62 8.07 -10.72 1.60
CA GLU A 62 7.13 -10.30 0.57
C GLU A 62 5.70 -10.72 0.93
N VAL A 63 4.73 -9.88 0.59
CA VAL A 63 3.31 -10.20 0.70
C VAL A 63 2.62 -9.82 -0.60
N GLU A 64 2.19 -10.83 -1.34
CA GLU A 64 1.40 -10.69 -2.55
C GLU A 64 -0.05 -11.14 -2.31
N GLY A 65 -1.00 -10.54 -3.03
CA GLY A 65 -2.35 -11.10 -3.10
C GLY A 65 -3.31 -10.28 -3.95
N GLU A 66 -4.46 -10.89 -4.23
CA GLU A 66 -5.54 -10.23 -4.95
C GLU A 66 -6.15 -9.09 -4.14
N GLY A 67 -6.44 -7.99 -4.84
CA GLY A 67 -7.11 -6.83 -4.30
C GLY A 67 -6.40 -6.18 -3.12
N VAL A 68 -7.18 -5.39 -2.40
CA VAL A 68 -6.86 -4.81 -1.10
C VAL A 68 -8.06 -5.02 -0.19
N ILE A 69 -7.86 -5.46 1.05
CA ILE A 69 -8.94 -5.70 2.04
C ILE A 69 -10.13 -6.54 1.50
N GLY A 70 -9.86 -7.49 0.59
CA GLY A 70 -10.89 -8.31 -0.05
C GLY A 70 -11.67 -7.61 -1.17
N GLN A 71 -11.20 -6.46 -1.65
CA GLN A 71 -11.83 -5.65 -2.69
C GLN A 71 -10.89 -5.41 -3.88
N GLN A 72 -11.47 -5.33 -5.07
CA GLN A 72 -10.80 -4.91 -6.31
C GLN A 72 -11.51 -3.66 -6.86
N PRO A 73 -11.27 -2.48 -6.27
CA PRO A 73 -12.01 -1.27 -6.59
C PRO A 73 -11.85 -0.87 -8.06
N LYS A 74 -12.96 -0.47 -8.68
CA LYS A 74 -13.01 0.18 -10.00
C LYS A 74 -13.15 1.68 -9.78
N LEU A 75 -12.26 2.46 -10.39
CA LEU A 75 -12.18 3.92 -10.23
C LEU A 75 -12.37 4.57 -11.58
N LYS A 76 -13.42 5.38 -11.72
CA LYS A 76 -13.58 6.30 -12.84
C LYS A 76 -12.61 7.48 -12.72
N PRO A 77 -12.42 8.26 -13.80
CA PRO A 77 -11.65 9.50 -13.73
C PRO A 77 -12.11 10.40 -12.58
N GLY A 78 -11.15 10.81 -11.73
CA GLY A 78 -11.37 11.66 -10.57
C GLY A 78 -11.86 10.95 -9.30
N GLU A 79 -12.21 9.66 -9.36
CA GLU A 79 -12.62 8.91 -8.18
C GLU A 79 -11.42 8.51 -7.31
N LYS A 80 -11.71 8.32 -6.02
CA LYS A 80 -10.74 7.83 -5.03
C LYS A 80 -11.27 6.64 -4.26
N PHE A 81 -10.36 5.79 -3.80
CA PHE A 81 -10.61 4.71 -2.87
C PHE A 81 -9.62 4.77 -1.72
N GLU A 82 -10.10 4.51 -0.51
CA GLU A 82 -9.33 4.64 0.71
C GLU A 82 -9.51 3.40 1.57
N TYR A 83 -8.42 2.92 2.16
CA TYR A 83 -8.49 1.81 3.10
C TYR A 83 -7.39 1.89 4.15
N GLU A 84 -7.65 1.26 5.29
CA GLU A 84 -6.69 1.06 6.37
C GLU A 84 -6.41 -0.43 6.54
N SER A 85 -5.15 -0.76 6.83
CA SER A 85 -4.71 -2.12 7.15
C SER A 85 -3.54 -2.07 8.13
N TRP A 86 -3.05 -3.23 8.55
CA TRP A 86 -2.11 -3.39 9.65
C TRP A 86 -0.82 -4.03 9.19
N CYS A 87 0.30 -3.61 9.78
CA CYS A 87 1.60 -4.23 9.65
C CYS A 87 2.21 -4.44 11.04
N PRO A 88 2.11 -5.66 11.61
CA PRO A 88 2.85 -6.02 12.81
C PRO A 88 4.35 -6.13 12.50
N LEU A 89 5.18 -5.58 13.39
CA LEU A 89 6.63 -5.71 13.37
C LEU A 89 7.15 -6.26 14.71
N SER A 90 8.27 -6.96 14.64
CA SER A 90 9.00 -7.44 15.81
C SER A 90 10.21 -6.56 16.12
N GLY A 91 10.89 -6.04 15.09
CA GLY A 91 11.93 -5.02 15.23
C GLY A 91 11.39 -3.64 15.57
N ASP A 92 12.24 -2.81 16.19
CA ASP A 92 11.97 -1.40 16.53
C ASP A 92 12.17 -0.44 15.34
N TYR A 93 12.39 -0.98 14.14
CA TYR A 93 12.30 -0.26 12.89
C TYR A 93 11.85 -1.19 11.77
N GLY A 94 11.29 -0.61 10.72
CA GLY A 94 10.99 -1.32 9.48
C GLY A 94 10.62 -0.38 8.35
N THR A 95 10.46 -0.96 7.17
CA THR A 95 10.00 -0.23 5.98
C THR A 95 8.95 -1.06 5.24
N MET A 96 8.02 -0.36 4.59
CA MET A 96 7.08 -0.97 3.65
C MET A 96 7.07 -0.18 2.35
N ASN A 97 7.26 -0.88 1.24
CA ASN A 97 7.08 -0.36 -0.10
C ASN A 97 6.50 -1.47 -0.99
N GLY A 98 6.15 -1.14 -2.22
CA GLY A 98 5.53 -2.13 -3.09
C GLY A 98 4.90 -1.48 -4.30
N PHE A 99 3.97 -2.20 -4.92
CA PHE A 99 3.20 -1.71 -6.04
C PHE A 99 1.81 -2.35 -6.06
N PHE A 100 0.88 -1.66 -6.71
CA PHE A 100 -0.40 -2.22 -7.11
C PHE A 100 -0.37 -2.48 -8.60
N THR A 101 -0.94 -3.60 -9.03
CA THR A 101 -1.27 -3.78 -10.45
C THR A 101 -2.72 -3.35 -10.68
N PHE A 102 -2.89 -2.47 -11.65
CA PHE A 102 -4.16 -2.04 -12.19
C PHE A 102 -4.38 -2.59 -13.60
N CYS A 103 -5.64 -2.58 -14.03
CA CYS A 103 -6.04 -2.78 -15.41
C CYS A 103 -6.88 -1.59 -15.89
N GLU A 104 -6.58 -1.05 -17.07
CA GLU A 104 -7.45 -0.09 -17.75
C GLU A 104 -8.63 -0.83 -18.36
N LEU A 105 -9.86 -0.37 -18.08
CA LEU A 105 -11.06 -1.16 -18.34
C LEU A 105 -11.46 -1.25 -19.82
N GLN A 106 -11.00 -0.33 -20.68
CA GLN A 106 -11.33 -0.31 -22.10
C GLN A 106 -10.33 -1.13 -22.92
N SER A 107 -9.03 -0.88 -22.78
CA SER A 107 -7.93 -1.56 -23.47
C SER A 107 -7.63 -2.93 -22.87
N ARG A 108 -8.03 -3.16 -21.61
CA ARG A 108 -7.72 -4.37 -20.82
C ARG A 108 -6.24 -4.55 -20.54
N GLU A 109 -5.43 -3.51 -20.75
CA GLU A 109 -4.01 -3.56 -20.47
C GLU A 109 -3.74 -3.39 -18.97
N GLU A 110 -2.79 -4.18 -18.46
CA GLU A 110 -2.32 -4.08 -17.08
C GLU A 110 -1.12 -3.14 -16.95
N PHE A 111 -1.02 -2.47 -15.82
CA PHE A 111 0.11 -1.61 -15.47
C PHE A 111 0.32 -1.58 -13.96
N GLU A 112 1.53 -1.26 -13.55
CA GLU A 112 1.92 -1.16 -12.14
C GLU A 112 2.02 0.30 -11.69
N VAL A 113 1.66 0.52 -10.43
CA VAL A 113 1.75 1.82 -9.77
C VAL A 113 2.45 1.60 -8.43
N ASP A 114 3.62 2.22 -8.28
CA ASP A 114 4.42 2.12 -7.07
C ASP A 114 3.69 2.73 -5.87
N VAL A 115 3.83 2.08 -4.73
CA VAL A 115 3.47 2.63 -3.44
C VAL A 115 4.71 3.30 -2.83
N PRO A 116 4.65 4.59 -2.47
CA PRO A 116 5.76 5.27 -1.80
C PRO A 116 6.21 4.53 -0.54
N ALA A 117 7.52 4.51 -0.30
CA ALA A 117 8.08 3.86 0.87
C ALA A 117 7.58 4.52 2.17
N MET A 118 7.03 3.70 3.05
CA MET A 118 6.62 4.07 4.39
C MET A 118 7.70 3.61 5.37
N VAL A 119 8.17 4.54 6.19
CA VAL A 119 9.07 4.24 7.30
C VAL A 119 8.23 3.92 8.54
N LEU A 120 8.50 2.76 9.14
CA LEU A 120 7.80 2.26 10.33
C LEU A 120 8.73 2.39 11.53
N LEU A 121 8.64 3.52 12.23
CA LEU A 121 9.40 3.80 13.44
C LEU A 121 8.45 3.99 14.63
N PRO A 122 8.67 3.28 15.75
CA PRO A 122 7.95 3.55 16.98
C PRO A 122 8.18 4.98 17.44
N LYS A 123 7.13 5.59 18.01
CA LYS A 123 7.15 7.00 18.43
C LYS A 123 8.30 7.36 19.39
N PHE A 124 8.77 6.41 20.21
CA PHE A 124 9.85 6.68 21.16
C PHE A 124 11.23 6.79 20.50
N VAL A 125 11.41 6.25 19.29
CA VAL A 125 12.67 6.36 18.51
C VAL A 125 12.81 7.75 17.88
N LEU A 126 11.70 8.46 17.71
CA LEU A 126 11.65 9.79 17.08
C LEU A 126 11.88 10.95 18.08
N ASN A 127 12.10 10.66 19.37
CA ASN A 127 12.26 11.66 20.44
C ASN A 127 13.64 11.58 21.10
#